data_AF-A0A0T1XNF0-F1
#
_entry.id   AF-A0A0T1XNF0-F1
#
_cell.length_a   1.000
_cell.length_b   1.000
_cell.length_c   1.000
_cell.angle_alpha   90.00
_cell.angle_beta   90.00
_cell.angle_gamma   90.00
#
_symmetry.space_group_name_H-M   'P 1'
#
loop_
_entity.id
_entity.type
_entity.pdbx_description
1 polymer ?
#
loop_
_entity_poly.entity_id
_entity_poly.type
_entity_poly.pdbx_seq_one_letter_code
_entity_poly.pdbx_strand_id
1 'polypeptide(L)'
;MSLDTNGKLVRMANQIAVFFKSQPEAERAEGVATHINKFWEPRMRRAFFELIDRGDAGFDPLVLSAAALVKPPDSGSEGVGTGREAVAGAPGGKGTAAGESLSEPSIPE
;
A
#
# COMPACT_ATOMS: atom_id res chain seq x y z
N MET A 1 -7.73 26.16 -3.13
CA MET A 1 -8.22 24.90 -2.52
C MET A 1 -7.03 23.95 -2.33
N SER A 2 -6.50 23.80 -1.11
CA SER A 2 -5.42 22.84 -0.80
C SER A 2 -5.67 22.05 0.50
N LEU A 3 -6.85 22.19 1.12
CA LEU A 3 -7.21 21.41 2.32
C LEU A 3 -7.60 19.96 1.96
N ASP A 4 -8.04 19.73 0.73
CA ASP A 4 -8.63 18.48 0.26
C ASP A 4 -7.57 17.38 0.04
N THR A 5 -6.36 17.76 -0.37
CA THR A 5 -5.28 16.82 -0.71
C THR A 5 -4.76 16.08 0.51
N ASN A 6 -4.58 16.78 1.64
CA ASN A 6 -4.08 16.21 2.88
C ASN A 6 -5.11 15.27 3.51
N GLY A 7 -6.37 15.70 3.58
CA GLY A 7 -7.46 14.86 4.08
C GLY A 7 -7.64 13.58 3.24
N LYS A 8 -7.47 13.67 1.92
CA LYS A 8 -7.48 12.50 1.04
C LYS A 8 -6.33 11.53 1.33
N LEU A 9 -5.12 12.06 1.55
CA LEU A 9 -3.94 11.25 1.85
C LEU A 9 -4.09 10.49 3.17
N VAL A 10 -4.64 11.15 4.21
CA VAL A 10 -4.99 10.50 5.48
C VAL A 10 -5.98 9.36 5.27
N ARG A 11 -7.08 9.62 4.55
CA ARG A 11 -8.09 8.60 4.26
C ARG A 11 -7.49 7.40 3.53
N MET A 12 -6.65 7.64 2.52
CA MET A 12 -5.96 6.58 1.79
C MET A 12 -5.07 5.74 2.70
N ALA A 13 -4.26 6.36 3.56
CA ALA A 13 -3.41 5.65 4.51
C ALA A 13 -4.23 4.76 5.45
N ASN A 14 -5.32 5.30 6.00
CA ASN A 14 -6.21 4.58 6.89
C ASN A 14 -6.92 3.42 6.18
N GLN A 15 -7.31 3.58 4.91
CA GLN A 15 -7.88 2.49 4.10
C GLN A 15 -6.89 1.34 3.89
N ILE A 16 -5.62 1.66 3.61
CA ILE A 16 -4.56 0.63 3.51
C ILE A 16 -4.43 -0.10 4.85
N ALA A 17 -4.41 0.61 5.97
CA ALA A 17 -4.37 -0.03 7.28
C ALA A 17 -5.55 -0.96 7.53
N VAL A 18 -6.78 -0.54 7.20
CA VAL A 18 -7.99 -1.38 7.33
C VAL A 18 -7.85 -2.68 6.53
N PHE A 19 -7.33 -2.63 5.30
CA PHE A 19 -7.09 -3.83 4.50
C PHE A 19 -6.15 -4.82 5.22
N PHE A 20 -5.05 -4.31 5.79
CA PHE A 20 -4.07 -5.13 6.51
C PHE A 20 -4.55 -5.60 7.90
N LYS A 21 -5.66 -5.08 8.46
CA LYS A 21 -6.21 -5.59 9.73
C LYS A 21 -6.64 -7.07 9.67
N SER A 22 -6.95 -7.58 8.47
CA SER A 22 -7.26 -8.99 8.23
C SER A 22 -6.04 -9.92 8.28
N GLN A 23 -4.82 -9.35 8.15
CA GLN A 23 -3.57 -10.10 8.15
C GLN A 23 -3.07 -10.37 9.59
N PRO A 24 -2.07 -11.25 9.79
CA PRO A 24 -1.45 -11.48 11.09
C PRO A 24 -0.82 -10.21 11.66
N GLU A 25 -0.99 -9.97 12.98
CA GLU A 25 -0.58 -8.72 13.65
C GLU A 25 0.88 -8.33 13.39
N ALA A 26 1.78 -9.31 13.39
CA ALA A 26 3.21 -9.12 13.15
C ALA A 26 3.52 -8.56 11.75
N GLU A 27 2.68 -8.85 10.76
CA GLU A 27 2.92 -8.48 9.35
C GLU A 27 2.14 -7.22 8.94
N ARG A 28 1.16 -6.77 9.74
CA ARG A 28 0.29 -5.66 9.35
C ARG A 28 1.07 -4.36 9.12
N ALA A 29 1.96 -4.00 10.05
CA ALA A 29 2.72 -2.76 9.97
C ALA A 29 3.71 -2.78 8.81
N GLU A 30 4.40 -3.91 8.60
CA GLU A 30 5.32 -4.11 7.49
C GLU A 30 4.60 -4.08 6.13
N GLY A 31 3.43 -4.71 6.05
CA GLY A 31 2.58 -4.72 4.86
C GLY A 31 2.11 -3.32 4.46
N VAL A 32 1.64 -2.52 5.43
CA VAL A 32 1.25 -1.12 5.21
C VAL A 32 2.44 -0.29 4.73
N ALA A 33 3.59 -0.39 5.41
CA ALA A 33 4.78 0.36 5.02
C ALA A 33 5.29 -0.02 3.63
N THR A 34 5.28 -1.32 3.31
CA THR A 34 5.66 -1.83 1.99
C THR A 34 4.72 -1.31 0.90
N HIS A 35 3.42 -1.27 1.16
CA HIS A 35 2.44 -0.73 0.21
C HIS A 35 2.68 0.77 -0.03
N ILE A 36 2.86 1.56 1.03
CA ILE A 36 3.19 2.99 0.91
C ILE A 36 4.49 3.17 0.11
N ASN A 37 5.55 2.41 0.42
CA ASN A 37 6.83 2.51 -0.27
C ASN A 37 6.74 2.16 -1.76
N LYS A 38 5.92 1.18 -2.15
CA LYS A 38 5.78 0.73 -3.55
C LYS A 38 4.87 1.62 -4.39
N PHE A 39 3.78 2.10 -3.82
CA PHE A 39 2.72 2.77 -4.59
C PHE A 39 2.69 4.29 -4.41
N TRP A 40 3.38 4.84 -3.41
CA TRP A 40 3.36 6.28 -3.17
C TRP A 40 4.58 6.97 -3.77
N GLU A 41 4.31 8.04 -4.50
CA GLU A 41 5.35 8.91 -5.02
C GLU A 41 6.13 9.61 -3.90
N PRO A 42 7.40 10.02 -4.13
CA PRO A 42 8.21 10.70 -3.13
C PRO A 42 7.54 11.93 -2.49
N ARG A 43 6.79 12.70 -3.29
CA ARG A 43 6.05 13.88 -2.79
C ARG A 43 4.92 13.50 -1.83
N MET A 44 4.22 12.40 -2.08
CA MET A 44 3.18 11.89 -1.18
C MET A 44 3.78 11.39 0.12
N ARG A 45 4.91 10.67 0.07
CA ARG A 45 5.63 10.23 1.27
C ARG A 45 6.13 11.40 2.11
N ARG A 46 6.57 12.50 1.47
CA ARG A 46 6.91 13.73 2.18
C ARG A 46 5.69 14.32 2.91
N ALA A 47 4.57 14.50 2.20
CA ALA A 47 3.35 15.04 2.81
C ALA A 47 2.81 14.15 3.95
N PHE A 48 2.97 12.84 3.83
CA PHE A 48 2.65 11.87 4.88
C PHE A 48 3.41 12.14 6.18
N PHE A 49 4.74 12.26 6.10
CA PHE A 49 5.56 12.56 7.27
C PHE A 49 5.24 13.95 7.84
N GLU A 50 5.02 14.95 7.00
CA GLU A 50 4.59 16.28 7.45
C GLU A 50 3.24 16.24 8.19
N LEU A 51 2.32 15.35 7.81
CA LEU A 51 1.03 15.17 8.48
C LEU A 51 1.17 14.41 9.80
N ILE A 52 2.10 13.46 9.89
CA ILE A 52 2.40 12.74 11.14
C ILE A 52 3.04 13.70 12.15
N ASP A 53 4.00 14.51 11.71
CA ASP A 53 4.70 15.49 12.56
C ASP A 53 3.73 16.53 13.16
N ARG A 54 2.70 16.91 12.39
CA ARG A 54 1.61 17.77 12.87
C ARG A 54 0.76 17.13 13.98
N GLY A 55 0.71 15.80 14.09
CA GLY A 55 0.00 15.07 15.14
C GLY A 55 -1.54 15.11 15.09
N ASP A 56 -2.16 16.01 14.33
CA ASP A 56 -3.63 16.23 14.31
C ASP A 56 -4.34 15.60 13.10
N ALA A 57 -3.64 14.80 12.31
CA ALA A 57 -4.16 14.30 11.04
C ALA A 57 -5.17 13.13 11.16
N GLY A 58 -5.27 12.47 12.33
CA GLY A 58 -6.21 11.35 12.52
C GLY A 58 -5.79 10.05 11.83
N PHE A 59 -4.50 9.72 11.84
CA PHE A 59 -3.99 8.45 11.34
C PHE A 59 -4.36 7.29 12.27
N ASP A 60 -4.65 6.13 11.67
CA ASP A 60 -4.83 4.88 12.41
C ASP A 60 -3.52 4.48 13.12
N PRO A 61 -3.56 3.92 14.34
CA PRO A 61 -2.36 3.51 15.06
C PRO A 61 -1.48 2.54 14.26
N LEU A 62 -2.07 1.71 13.39
CA LEU A 62 -1.30 0.82 12.52
C LEU A 62 -0.47 1.60 11.48
N VAL A 63 -1.00 2.71 10.97
CA VAL A 63 -0.28 3.60 10.04
C VAL A 63 0.89 4.27 10.73
N LEU A 64 0.71 4.70 11.99
CA LEU A 64 1.77 5.29 12.79
C LEU A 64 2.91 4.29 13.07
N SER A 65 2.56 3.04 13.42
CA SER A 65 3.56 1.97 13.55
C SER A 65 4.30 1.68 12.24
N ALA A 66 3.58 1.70 11.12
CA ALA A 66 4.17 1.51 9.80
C ALA A 66 5.08 2.67 9.37
N ALA A 67 4.84 3.89 9.86
CA ALA A 67 5.62 5.07 9.49
C ALA A 67 7.12 4.93 9.80
N ALA A 68 7.47 4.20 10.87
CA ALA A 68 8.86 3.89 11.21
C ALA A 68 9.58 3.00 10.17
N LEU A 69 8.82 2.29 9.34
CA LEU A 69 9.31 1.38 8.29
C LEU A 69 9.21 2.01 6.88
N VAL A 70 8.57 3.17 6.74
CA VAL A 70 8.44 3.88 5.47
C VAL A 70 9.77 4.58 5.13
N LYS A 71 10.22 4.45 3.88
CA LYS A 71 11.47 5.07 3.44
C LYS A 71 11.31 6.59 3.30
N PRO A 72 12.22 7.39 3.89
CA PRO A 72 12.18 8.84 3.72
C PRO A 72 12.40 9.23 2.26
N PRO A 73 11.83 10.36 1.82
CA PRO A 73 11.85 10.78 0.41
C PRO A 73 13.25 11.14 -0.13
N ASP A 74 14.20 11.51 0.73
CA ASP A 74 15.56 11.95 0.36
C ASP A 74 16.58 10.81 0.19
N SER A 75 16.21 9.56 0.45
CA SER A 75 17.10 8.41 0.24
C SER A 75 17.10 7.97 -1.24
N GLY A 76 17.75 8.76 -2.08
CA GLY A 76 18.46 8.30 -3.29
C GLY A 76 17.64 7.77 -4.46
N SER A 77 17.63 8.54 -5.55
CA SER A 77 17.50 8.00 -6.90
C SER A 77 18.60 6.97 -7.17
N GLU A 78 18.22 5.70 -7.34
CA GLU A 78 18.92 4.78 -8.24
C GLU A 78 17.90 4.15 -9.20
N GLY A 79 17.20 5.04 -9.92
CA GLY A 79 16.51 4.72 -11.16
C GLY A 79 17.36 5.21 -12.33
N VAL A 80 18.45 4.50 -12.65
CA VAL A 80 19.07 4.59 -13.97
C VAL A 80 19.46 3.18 -14.43
N GLY A 81 18.85 2.73 -15.53
CA GLY A 81 19.07 1.40 -16.09
C GLY A 81 17.90 0.83 -16.88
N THR A 82 17.36 1.57 -17.85
CA THR A 82 16.72 0.93 -19.00
C THR A 82 17.80 0.20 -19.80
N GLY A 83 17.85 -1.12 -19.70
CA GLY A 83 18.78 -1.98 -20.43
C GLY A 83 18.18 -3.37 -20.62
N ARG A 84 17.90 -3.68 -21.89
CA ARG A 84 17.42 -4.93 -22.49
C ARG A 84 18.00 -6.24 -21.94
N GLU A 85 17.14 -7.26 -22.04
CA GLU A 85 17.42 -8.67 -22.40
C GLU A 85 18.04 -9.59 -21.33
N ALA A 86 17.19 -10.45 -20.75
CA ALA A 86 17.56 -11.81 -20.40
C ALA A 86 16.42 -12.77 -20.79
N VAL A 87 16.59 -13.38 -21.97
CA VAL A 87 15.86 -14.55 -22.43
C VAL A 87 16.48 -15.81 -21.81
N ALA A 88 15.69 -16.58 -21.06
CA ALA A 88 15.82 -18.00 -20.73
C ALA A 88 14.80 -18.27 -19.60
N GLY A 89 13.86 -19.21 -19.62
CA GLY A 89 13.78 -20.45 -20.38
C GLY A 89 13.29 -21.56 -19.44
N ALA A 90 11.96 -21.68 -19.28
CA ALA A 90 11.16 -22.89 -18.97
C ALA A 90 11.37 -23.63 -17.61
N PRO A 91 10.59 -24.68 -17.25
CA PRO A 91 9.26 -25.14 -17.71
C PRO A 91 8.26 -25.54 -16.58
N GLY A 92 6.98 -25.68 -16.95
CA GLY A 92 6.05 -26.70 -16.41
C GLY A 92 5.42 -26.44 -15.03
N GLY A 93 4.15 -26.71 -14.76
CA GLY A 93 3.12 -27.34 -15.55
C GLY A 93 1.82 -27.47 -14.73
N LYS A 94 0.71 -27.30 -15.44
CA LYS A 94 -0.54 -28.09 -15.38
C LYS A 94 -1.33 -28.16 -14.07
N GLY A 95 -2.54 -27.60 -14.13
CA GLY A 95 -3.64 -27.89 -13.20
C GLY A 95 -4.96 -27.34 -13.72
N THR A 96 -5.57 -28.07 -14.66
CA THR A 96 -6.95 -27.91 -15.12
C THR A 96 -7.93 -28.30 -14.02
N ALA A 97 -9.01 -27.54 -13.82
CA ALA A 97 -10.40 -28.01 -13.93
C ALA A 97 -11.40 -27.10 -13.19
N ALA A 98 -12.47 -26.74 -13.92
CA ALA A 98 -13.88 -26.74 -13.54
C ALA A 98 -14.31 -26.18 -12.17
N GLY A 99 -15.28 -25.27 -12.20
CA GLY A 99 -16.09 -24.96 -11.04
C GLY A 99 -17.01 -23.77 -11.27
N GLU A 100 -18.24 -24.07 -11.65
CA GLU A 100 -19.38 -23.16 -11.84
C GLU A 100 -19.67 -22.22 -10.67
N SER A 101 -20.32 -21.10 -11.05
CA SER A 101 -21.41 -20.37 -10.40
C SER A 101 -21.62 -20.45 -8.89
N LEU A 102 -21.87 -19.30 -8.28
CA LEU A 102 -22.89 -18.97 -7.26
C LEU A 102 -22.44 -17.64 -6.61
N SER A 103 -23.22 -16.60 -6.32
CA SER A 103 -24.58 -16.16 -6.66
C SER A 103 -24.66 -14.71 -6.17
N GLU A 104 -25.48 -13.93 -6.85
CA GLU A 104 -25.94 -12.61 -6.45
C GLU A 104 -26.69 -12.69 -5.11
N PRO A 105 -26.33 -11.91 -4.06
CA PRO A 105 -27.11 -11.88 -2.84
C PRO A 105 -28.34 -11.00 -3.03
N SER A 106 -29.49 -11.65 -3.22
CA SER A 106 -30.82 -11.06 -3.00
C SER A 106 -30.94 -10.49 -1.58
N ILE A 107 -31.46 -9.26 -1.49
CA ILE A 107 -31.90 -8.61 -0.27
C ILE A 107 -33.43 -8.82 -0.16
N PRO A 108 -33.95 -9.47 0.90
CA PRO A 108 -35.32 -9.24 1.40
C PRO A 108 -35.25 -8.37 2.68
N GLU A 109 -36.24 -7.59 3.13
CA GLU A 109 -37.63 -7.28 2.77
C GLU A 109 -37.84 -5.77 3.03
#